data_AF-A0AAE3K2D7-F1
#
_entry.id   AF-A0AAE3K2D7-F1
#
_cell.length_a   1.000
_cell.length_b   1.000
_cell.length_c   1.000
_cell.angle_alpha   90.00
_cell.angle_beta   90.00
_cell.angle_gamma   90.00
#
_symmetry.space_group_name_H-M   'P 1'
#
loop_
_entity.id
_entity.type
_entity.pdbx_description
1 polymer ?
#
loop_
_entity_poly.entity_id
_entity_poly.type
_entity_poly.pdbx_seq_one_letter_code
_entity_poly.pdbx_strand_id
1 'polypeptide(L)'
;VDEYKLLGKAIVLYIVNNREENITISCEDMSINGYMVTPFFVSTVYSGKYAIDEITILSTDLEENDITEIENFALKFRAYNSDTYQTIVTTEELSFSTK
;
A
#
# COMPACT_ATOMS: atom_id res chain seq x y z
N VAL A 1 -16.52 18.84 -1.49
CA VAL A 1 -15.05 18.74 -1.42
C VAL A 1 -14.62 18.10 -2.72
N ASP A 2 -13.67 18.69 -3.43
CA ASP A 2 -13.19 18.16 -4.72
C ASP A 2 -12.32 16.92 -4.40
N GLU A 3 -12.75 15.71 -4.79
CA GLU A 3 -12.05 14.46 -4.46
C GLU A 3 -10.57 14.49 -4.90
N TYR A 4 -10.27 15.17 -6.01
CA TYR A 4 -8.92 15.32 -6.54
C TYR A 4 -7.99 16.16 -5.66
N LYS A 5 -8.52 16.95 -4.71
CA LYS A 5 -7.68 17.70 -3.75
C LYS A 5 -7.18 16.82 -2.61
N LEU A 6 -7.79 15.65 -2.40
CA LEU A 6 -7.42 14.73 -1.32
C LEU A 6 -6.34 13.72 -1.75
N LEU A 7 -6.22 13.44 -3.05
CA LEU A 7 -5.21 12.53 -3.59
C LEU A 7 -3.85 13.24 -3.65
N GLY A 8 -2.84 12.67 -2.99
CA GLY A 8 -1.47 13.17 -2.97
C GLY A 8 -0.58 12.43 -3.96
N LYS A 9 0.32 11.59 -3.45
CA LYS A 9 1.26 10.78 -4.25
C LYS A 9 0.81 9.31 -4.27
N ALA A 10 1.34 8.56 -5.23
CA ALA A 10 1.04 7.14 -5.39
C ALA A 10 2.33 6.29 -5.44
N ILE A 11 2.28 5.09 -4.86
CA ILE A 11 3.29 4.04 -5.07
C ILE A 11 2.63 2.93 -5.88
N VAL A 12 3.10 2.74 -7.11
CA VAL A 12 2.60 1.69 -8.01
C VAL A 12 3.24 0.35 -7.65
N LEU A 13 2.41 -0.66 -7.48
CA LEU A 13 2.78 -2.03 -7.14
C LEU A 13 2.51 -2.96 -8.33
N TYR A 14 3.40 -3.94 -8.50
CA TYR A 14 3.17 -5.12 -9.34
C TYR A 14 3.05 -6.34 -8.44
N ILE A 15 1.86 -6.94 -8.40
CA ILE A 15 1.49 -7.96 -7.43
C ILE A 15 1.21 -9.26 -8.16
N VAL A 16 1.91 -10.34 -7.83
CA VAL A 16 1.72 -11.65 -8.46
C VAL A 16 1.17 -12.64 -7.43
N ASN A 17 0.01 -13.23 -7.71
CA ASN A 17 -0.55 -14.32 -6.92
C ASN A 17 -0.23 -15.67 -7.57
N ASN A 18 0.76 -16.36 -7.02
CA ASN A 18 1.14 -17.72 -7.45
C ASN A 18 0.39 -18.83 -6.69
N ARG A 19 -0.63 -18.49 -5.90
CA ARG A 19 -1.46 -19.46 -5.14
C ARG A 19 -2.64 -19.93 -5.97
N GLU A 20 -3.22 -21.06 -5.56
CA GLU A 20 -4.44 -21.62 -6.17
C GLU A 20 -5.72 -20.92 -5.69
N GLU A 21 -5.64 -20.10 -4.64
CA GLU A 21 -6.73 -19.34 -4.05
C GLU A 21 -6.63 -17.84 -4.36
N ASN A 22 -7.75 -17.13 -4.31
CA ASN A 22 -7.77 -15.67 -4.43
C ASN A 22 -7.21 -15.03 -3.16
N ILE A 23 -6.37 -14.02 -3.33
CA ILE A 23 -5.81 -13.27 -2.21
C ILE A 23 -6.23 -11.81 -2.30
N THR A 24 -6.42 -11.19 -1.14
CA THR A 24 -6.48 -9.75 -1.01
C THR A 24 -5.28 -9.28 -0.21
N ILE A 25 -4.63 -8.21 -0.67
CA ILE A 25 -3.49 -7.58 -0.02
C ILE A 25 -3.88 -6.17 0.41
N SER A 26 -3.59 -5.81 1.65
CA SER A 26 -3.77 -4.46 2.21
C SER A 26 -2.45 -3.91 2.76
N CYS A 27 -2.37 -2.58 2.89
CA CYS A 27 -1.30 -1.87 3.58
C CYS A 27 -1.95 -1.07 4.70
N GLU A 28 -1.64 -1.41 5.96
CA GLU A 28 -2.26 -0.78 7.14
C GLU A 28 -1.28 0.15 7.86
N ASP A 29 0.01 -0.17 7.83
CA ASP A 29 1.08 0.65 8.42
C ASP A 29 2.02 1.14 7.32
N MET A 30 2.19 2.46 7.24
CA MET A 30 3.18 3.08 6.37
C MET A 30 3.79 4.32 7.01
N SER A 31 5.09 4.51 6.79
CA SER A 31 5.77 5.78 7.03
C SER A 31 6.47 6.28 5.78
N ILE A 32 6.57 7.60 5.64
CA ILE A 32 7.28 8.29 4.56
C ILE A 32 8.21 9.30 5.21
N ASN A 33 9.50 9.25 4.85
CA ASN A 33 10.54 10.12 5.41
C ASN A 33 10.56 10.14 6.95
N GLY A 34 10.20 9.03 7.59
CA GLY A 34 10.12 8.90 9.05
C GLY A 34 8.81 9.37 9.69
N TYR A 35 7.85 9.87 8.92
CA TYR A 35 6.53 10.27 9.40
C TYR A 35 5.49 9.19 9.10
N MET A 36 4.65 8.85 10.09
CA MET A 36 3.53 7.94 9.88
C MET A 36 2.48 8.62 8.99
N VAL A 37 1.99 7.88 7.99
CA VAL A 37 0.92 8.32 7.08
C VAL A 37 -0.19 7.29 7.05
N THR A 38 -1.37 7.66 6.55
CA THR A 38 -2.49 6.76 6.35
C THR A 38 -2.54 6.32 4.87
N PRO A 39 -2.01 5.13 4.53
CA PRO A 39 -2.08 4.62 3.16
C PRO A 39 -3.51 4.15 2.82
N PHE A 40 -3.95 4.43 1.59
CA PHE A 40 -5.16 3.84 1.02
C PHE A 40 -4.75 2.78 0.01
N PHE A 41 -4.89 1.52 0.41
CA PHE A 41 -4.57 0.39 -0.45
C PHE A 41 -5.32 -0.89 -0.06
N VAL A 42 -6.04 -1.46 -1.02
CA VAL A 42 -6.53 -2.84 -0.98
C VAL A 42 -6.58 -3.36 -2.40
N SER A 43 -6.03 -4.55 -2.64
CA SER A 43 -6.03 -5.16 -3.98
C SER A 43 -6.35 -6.64 -3.90
N THR A 44 -7.35 -7.08 -4.67
CA THR A 44 -7.68 -8.50 -4.82
C THR A 44 -7.01 -9.04 -6.07
N VAL A 45 -6.19 -10.08 -5.91
CA VAL A 45 -5.47 -10.75 -7.00
C VAL A 45 -5.95 -12.18 -7.11
N TYR A 46 -6.64 -12.48 -8.21
CA TYR A 46 -7.17 -13.82 -8.46
C TYR A 46 -6.08 -14.88 -8.59
N SER A 47 -6.44 -16.13 -8.29
CA SER A 47 -5.59 -17.31 -8.43
C SER A 47 -4.81 -17.33 -9.76
N GLY A 48 -3.49 -17.44 -9.67
CA GLY A 48 -2.57 -17.47 -10.82
C GLY A 48 -2.51 -16.18 -11.66
N LYS A 49 -3.01 -15.04 -11.15
CA LYS A 49 -3.01 -13.74 -11.86
C LYS A 49 -2.05 -12.74 -11.22
N TYR A 50 -1.89 -11.61 -11.91
CA TYR A 50 -1.23 -10.43 -11.37
C TYR A 50 -2.16 -9.22 -11.40
N ALA A 51 -1.85 -8.22 -10.58
CA ALA A 51 -2.45 -6.90 -10.59
C ALA A 51 -1.37 -5.82 -10.68
N ILE A 52 -1.72 -4.70 -11.32
CA ILE A 52 -1.00 -3.43 -11.20
C ILE A 52 -1.97 -2.50 -10.49
N ASP A 53 -1.57 -2.04 -9.33
CA ASP A 53 -2.43 -1.25 -8.43
C ASP A 53 -1.57 -0.26 -7.65
N GLU A 54 -2.16 0.70 -6.96
CA GLU A 54 -1.43 1.77 -6.31
C GLU A 54 -1.81 1.98 -4.85
N ILE A 55 -0.80 2.20 -4.01
CA ILE A 55 -1.00 2.78 -2.68
C ILE A 55 -1.17 4.27 -2.86
N THR A 56 -2.34 4.79 -2.51
CA THR A 56 -2.61 6.23 -2.47
C THR A 56 -2.18 6.81 -1.13
N ILE A 57 -1.41 7.87 -1.16
CA ILE A 57 -1.01 8.67 0.00
C ILE A 57 -1.76 10.00 -0.09
N LEU A 58 -2.46 10.39 0.97
CA LEU A 58 -3.24 11.62 0.98
C LEU A 58 -2.35 12.86 0.92
N SER A 59 -2.81 13.88 0.20
CA SER A 59 -2.15 15.20 0.17
C SER A 59 -2.07 15.82 1.56
N THR A 60 -3.08 15.61 2.41
CA THR A 60 -3.11 16.12 3.79
C THR A 60 -1.96 15.58 4.63
N ASP A 61 -1.67 14.28 4.54
CA ASP A 61 -0.57 13.68 5.30
C ASP A 61 0.80 14.22 4.83
N LEU A 62 0.93 14.51 3.53
CA LEU A 62 2.14 15.10 2.96
C LEU A 62 2.31 16.57 3.39
N GLU A 63 1.25 17.36 3.33
CA GLU A 63 1.24 18.77 3.71
C GLU A 63 1.45 18.97 5.22
N GLU A 64 0.81 18.17 6.07
CA GLU A 64 0.93 18.26 7.53
C GLU A 64 2.35 17.93 8.05
N ASN A 65 3.13 17.16 7.28
CA ASN A 65 4.48 16.74 7.63
C ASN A 65 5.58 17.42 6.77
N ASP A 66 5.23 18.47 6.01
CA ASP A 66 6.15 19.20 5.11
C ASP A 66 6.88 18.29 4.08
N ILE A 67 6.22 17.21 3.64
CA ILE A 67 6.78 16.22 2.70
C ILE A 67 6.50 16.65 1.26
N THR A 68 7.53 17.16 0.59
CA THR A 68 7.46 17.53 -0.84
C THR A 68 7.93 16.41 -1.78
N GLU A 69 8.86 15.57 -1.31
CA GLU A 69 9.45 14.44 -2.04
C GLU A 69 9.48 13.19 -1.15
N ILE A 70 9.31 12.01 -1.75
CA ILE A 70 9.43 10.72 -1.06
C ILE A 70 10.88 10.24 -1.24
N GLU A 71 11.68 10.30 -0.17
CA GLU A 71 13.08 9.83 -0.17
C GLU A 71 13.22 8.39 0.34
N ASN A 72 12.41 8.06 1.34
CA ASN A 72 12.32 6.74 1.93
C ASN A 72 10.90 6.48 2.41
N PHE A 73 10.53 5.21 2.43
CA PHE A 73 9.27 4.79 3.02
C PHE A 73 9.42 3.40 3.61
N ALA A 74 8.65 3.12 4.65
CA ALA A 74 8.54 1.80 5.24
C ALA A 74 7.07 1.39 5.31
N LEU A 75 6.76 0.12 5.05
CA LEU A 75 5.38 -0.38 5.04
C LEU A 75 5.28 -1.83 5.49
N LYS A 76 4.06 -2.25 5.84
CA LYS A 76 3.72 -3.65 6.08
C LYS A 76 2.53 -4.05 5.23
N PHE A 77 2.64 -5.20 4.57
CA PHE A 77 1.53 -5.80 3.86
C PHE A 77 0.89 -6.89 4.68
N ARG A 78 -0.44 -6.96 4.62
CA ARG A 78 -1.21 -8.11 5.05
C ARG A 78 -1.86 -8.74 3.84
N ALA A 79 -1.58 -10.02 3.61
CA ALA A 79 -2.27 -10.83 2.61
C ALA A 79 -3.20 -11.84 3.29
N TYR A 80 -4.42 -11.95 2.79
CA TYR A 80 -5.45 -12.84 3.34
C TYR A 80 -6.27 -13.46 2.22
N ASN A 81 -6.89 -14.60 2.51
CA ASN A 81 -7.80 -15.25 1.57
C ASN A 81 -9.03 -14.34 1.34
N SER A 82 -9.36 -14.08 0.08
CA SER A 82 -10.41 -13.10 -0.29
C SER A 82 -11.83 -13.51 0.14
N ASP A 83 -12.09 -14.81 0.29
CA ASP A 83 -13.42 -15.33 0.60
C ASP A 83 -13.61 -15.53 2.11
N THR A 84 -12.57 -16.00 2.80
CA THR A 84 -12.63 -16.36 4.23
C THR A 84 -12.07 -15.28 5.15
N TYR A 85 -11.36 -14.29 4.62
CA TYR A 85 -10.65 -13.25 5.37
C TYR A 85 -9.56 -13.77 6.32
N GLN A 86 -9.22 -15.06 6.23
CA GLN A 86 -8.15 -15.65 7.02
C GLN A 86 -6.81 -15.08 6.57
N THR A 87 -6.06 -14.51 7.51
CA THR A 87 -4.70 -14.01 7.26
C THR A 87 -3.81 -15.15 6.80
N ILE A 88 -3.17 -14.97 5.65
CA ILE A 88 -2.17 -15.88 5.09
C ILE A 88 -0.79 -15.46 5.60
N VAL A 89 -0.48 -14.18 5.49
CA VAL A 89 0.78 -13.60 5.95
C VAL A 89 0.60 -12.12 6.28
N THR A 90 1.28 -11.67 7.33
CA THR A 90 1.61 -10.27 7.55
C THR A 90 3.11 -10.16 7.43
N THR A 91 3.61 -9.24 6.61
CA THR A 91 5.05 -9.04 6.48
C THR A 91 5.60 -8.38 7.74
N GLU A 92 6.90 -8.60 8.00
CA GLU A 92 7.66 -7.64 8.78
C GLU A 92 7.72 -6.29 8.03
N GLU A 93 8.25 -5.26 8.69
CA GLU A 93 8.44 -3.97 8.05
C GLU A 93 9.39 -4.08 6.85
N LEU A 94 8.95 -3.53 5.72
CA LEU A 94 9.73 -3.43 4.49
C LEU A 94 10.13 -1.97 4.29
N SER A 95 11.42 -1.67 4.22
CA SER A 95 11.94 -0.32 4.03
C SER A 95 12.54 -0.14 2.63
N PHE A 96 12.28 1.01 2.03
CA PHE A 96 12.70 1.36 0.68
C PHE A 96 13.32 2.75 0.65
N SER A 97 14.27 2.97 -0.26
CA SER A 97 14.82 4.30 -0.57
C SER A 97 14.73 4.55 -2.07
N THR A 98 14.46 5.80 -2.44
CA THR A 98 14.34 6.25 -3.85
C THR A 98 15.65 6.82 -4.41
N LYS A 99 16.71 6.89 -3.59
CA LYS A 99 18.06 7.36 -3.95
C LYS A 99 19.02 6.20 -4.19
#